data_AF-A0A842YFK9-F1
#
_entry.id   AF-A0A842YFK9-F1
#
_cell.length_a   1.000
_cell.length_b   1.000
_cell.length_c   1.000
_cell.angle_alpha   90.00
_cell.angle_beta   90.00
_cell.angle_gamma   90.00
#
_symmetry.space_group_name_H-M   'P 1'
#
loop_
_entity.id
_entity.type
_entity.pdbx_description
1 polymer ?
#
loop_
_entity_poly.entity_id
_entity_poly.type
_entity_poly.pdbx_seq_one_letter_code
_entity_poly.pdbx_strand_id
1 'polypeptide(L)' 'MVSLIGLATSRKSVTMSSDEEVASICPSCNKGKLRIQSMLYSVPFFNELAMFNIECPECGFRHSDVFSAEQRKPSRFT' A
#
# COMPACT_ATOMS: atom_id res chain seq x y z
N MET A 1 -26.10 -20.21 -13.95
CA MET A 1 -24.65 -20.49 -14.02
C MET A 1 -23.93 -19.18 -14.28
N VAL A 2 -23.57 -18.43 -13.23
CA VAL A 2 -22.72 -17.25 -13.37
C VAL A 2 -21.31 -17.72 -13.09
N SER A 3 -20.54 -17.90 -14.15
CA SER A 3 -19.19 -18.43 -14.10
C SER A 3 -18.35 -17.71 -13.05
N LEU A 4 -17.75 -18.53 -12.20
CA LEU A 4 -16.54 -18.26 -11.43
C LEU A 4 -15.56 -17.45 -12.29
N ILE A 5 -15.29 -16.22 -11.91
CA ILE A 5 -14.04 -15.57 -12.30
C ILE A 5 -13.34 -15.19 -11.01
N GLY A 6 -12.63 -16.18 -10.47
CA GLY A 6 -11.42 -15.93 -9.69
C GLY A 6 -10.41 -15.23 -10.59
N LEU A 7 -10.63 -13.95 -10.88
CA LEU A 7 -9.58 -13.08 -11.38
C LEU A 7 -8.62 -12.91 -10.22
N ALA A 8 -7.51 -13.64 -10.30
CA ALA A 8 -6.33 -13.40 -9.50
C ALA A 8 -6.07 -11.90 -9.49
N THR A 9 -6.44 -11.22 -8.40
CA THR A 9 -6.07 -9.83 -8.18
C THR A 9 -4.56 -9.80 -8.29
N SER A 10 -4.04 -9.20 -9.36
CA SER A 10 -2.61 -9.18 -9.65
C SER A 10 -1.92 -8.42 -8.51
N ARG A 11 -1.47 -9.17 -7.50
CA ARG A 11 -0.68 -8.65 -6.39
C ARG A 11 0.70 -8.38 -6.95
N LYS A 12 0.88 -7.24 -7.62
CA LYS A 12 2.21 -6.74 -7.94
C LYS A 12 2.76 -6.11 -6.65
N SER A 13 3.39 -6.95 -5.82
CA SER A 13 4.24 -6.45 -4.75
C SER A 13 5.43 -5.77 -5.40
N VAL A 14 5.33 -4.45 -5.61
CA VAL A 14 6.46 -3.65 -6.02
C VAL A 14 7.35 -3.53 -4.79
N THR A 15 8.27 -4.47 -4.61
CA THR A 15 9.47 -4.20 -3.81
C THR A 15 10.22 -3.11 -4.56
N MET A 16 10.06 -1.85 -4.14
CA MET A 16 10.91 -0.76 -4.62
C MET A 16 12.36 -1.20 -4.43
N SER A 17 13.06 -1.37 -5.55
CA SER A 17 14.42 -1.83 -5.62
C SER A 17 15.35 -0.79 -5.02
N SER A 18 15.84 -1.10 -3.82
CA SER A 18 17.19 -0.89 -3.28
C SER A 18 17.89 0.49 -3.27
N ASP A 19 17.42 1.56 -3.93
CA ASP A 19 18.22 2.81 -3.99
C ASP A 19 17.54 4.11 -3.51
N GLU A 20 16.32 4.05 -2.96
CA GLU A 20 15.74 5.20 -2.26
C GLU A 20 15.39 4.81 -0.82
N GLU A 21 16.43 4.74 0.02
CA GLU A 21 16.32 4.70 1.48
C GLU A 21 15.69 5.99 2.01
N VAL A 22 14.40 6.23 1.75
CA VAL A 22 13.62 7.20 2.54
C VAL A 22 13.24 6.54 3.87
N ALA A 23 14.21 5.92 4.54
CA ALA A 23 14.06 5.39 5.88
C ALA A 23 14.18 6.56 6.86
N SER A 24 13.10 7.33 6.97
CA SER A 24 13.01 8.40 7.95
C SER A 24 13.04 7.84 9.38
N ILE A 25 13.49 8.69 10.29
CA ILE A 25 13.45 8.42 11.73
C ILE A 25 12.00 8.26 12.17
N CYS A 26 11.73 7.23 12.97
CA CYS A 26 10.40 6.97 13.48
C CYS A 26 9.89 8.16 14.32
N PRO A 27 8.74 8.76 13.98
CA PRO A 27 8.21 9.93 14.71
C PRO A 27 7.73 9.58 16.12
N SER A 28 7.54 8.29 16.43
CA SER A 28 7.07 7.83 17.73
C SER A 28 8.21 7.64 18.73
N CYS A 29 9.31 6.97 18.33
CA CYS A 29 10.41 6.64 19.24
C CYS A 29 11.71 7.40 18.98
N ASN A 30 11.84 8.08 17.83
CA ASN A 30 13.02 8.81 17.36
C ASN A 30 14.35 8.01 17.32
N LYS A 31 14.30 6.69 17.51
CA LYS A 31 15.47 5.79 17.57
C LYS A 31 15.46 4.80 16.42
N GLY A 32 14.30 4.21 16.14
CA GLY A 32 14.15 3.23 15.08
C GLY A 32 14.02 3.85 13.69
N LYS A 33 14.50 3.12 12.69
CA LYS A 33 14.23 3.39 11.27
C LYS A 33 12.85 2.83 10.88
N LEU A 34 12.15 3.54 10.03
CA LEU A 34 10.88 3.08 9.47
C LEU A 34 11.14 2.12 8.30
N ARG A 35 10.41 0.99 8.29
CA ARG A 35 10.32 0.07 7.15
C ARG A 35 9.07 0.43 6.35
N ILE A 36 9.25 0.77 5.09
CA ILE A 36 8.16 1.14 4.20
C ILE A 36 7.96 0.01 3.19
N GLN A 37 6.74 -0.47 3.06
CA GLN A 37 6.31 -1.44 2.07
C GLN A 37 5.24 -0.79 1.20
N SER A 38 5.52 -0.64 -0.09
CA SER A 38 4.56 -0.17 -1.07
C SER A 38 3.97 -1.35 -1.85
N MET A 39 2.69 -1.27 -2.16
CA MET A 39 1.98 -2.28 -2.93
C MET A 39 1.00 -1.61 -3.88
N LEU A 40 1.00 -2.06 -5.14
CA LEU A 40 -0.07 -1.74 -6.08
C LEU A 40 -1.08 -2.89 -6.09
N TYR A 41 -2.34 -2.55 -5.85
CA TYR A 41 -3.43 -3.50 -5.80
C TYR A 41 -4.50 -3.13 -6.82
N SER A 42 -4.70 -3.98 -7.82
CA SER A 42 -5.77 -3.83 -8.80
C SER A 42 -7.08 -4.39 -8.26
N VAL A 43 -8.03 -3.51 -7.95
CA VAL A 43 -9.38 -3.87 -7.51
C VAL A 43 -10.28 -4.02 -8.76
N PRO A 44 -10.91 -5.19 -8.96
CA PRO A 44 -11.86 -5.37 -10.06
C PRO A 44 -12.95 -4.30 -10.03
N PHE A 45 -13.26 -3.72 -11.19
CA PHE A 45 -14.29 -2.68 -11.38
C PHE A 45 -14.07 -1.34 -10.66
N PHE A 46 -13.06 -1.22 -9.80
CA PHE A 46 -12.76 0.02 -9.11
C PHE A 46 -11.57 0.73 -9.72
N ASN A 47 -10.35 0.16 -9.66
CA ASN A 47 -9.08 0.63 -10.26
C ASN A 47 -7.86 0.07 -9.48
N GLU A 48 -6.66 0.49 -9.89
CA GLU A 48 -5.44 0.32 -9.10
C GLU A 48 -5.38 1.28 -7.89
N LEU A 49 -5.06 0.69 -6.74
CA LEU A 49 -4.80 1.37 -5.48
C LEU A 49 -3.32 1.25 -5.14
N ALA A 50 -2.71 2.34 -4.69
CA ALA A 50 -1.39 2.36 -4.10
C ALA A 50 -1.51 2.33 -2.58
N MET A 51 -1.00 1.27 -1.96
CA MET A 51 -0.98 1.12 -0.50
C MET A 51 0.45 1.30 0.00
N PHE A 52 0.62 2.07 1.07
CA PHE A 52 1.89 2.26 1.75
C PHE A 52 1.74 1.83 3.20
N ASN A 53 2.51 0.82 3.59
CA ASN A 53 2.59 0.36 4.96
C ASN A 53 3.93 0.77 5.54
N ILE A 54 3.91 1.41 6.69
CA ILE A 54 5.08 1.88 7.41
C ILE A 54 5.10 1.18 8.76
N GLU A 55 6.22 0.57 9.12
CA GLU A 55 6.38 -0.13 10.39
C GLU A 55 7.74 0.18 11.02
N CYS A 56 7.76 0.47 12.32
CA CYS A 56 8.97 0.55 13.11
C CYS A 56 9.18 -0.76 13.88
N PRO A 57 10.26 -1.52 13.61
CA PRO A 57 10.52 -2.79 14.30
C PRO A 57 10.93 -2.63 15.78
N GLU A 58 11.32 -1.43 16.21
CA GLU A 58 11.78 -1.19 17.59
C GLU A 58 10.64 -0.91 18.56
N CYS A 59 9.70 -0.04 18.18
CA CYS A 59 8.59 0.37 19.05
C CYS A 59 7.23 -0.18 18.59
N GLY A 60 7.15 -0.82 17.42
CA GLY A 60 5.91 -1.34 16.85
C GLY A 60 4.98 -0.28 16.25
N PHE A 61 5.46 0.96 16.05
CA PHE A 61 4.69 1.98 15.34
C PHE A 61 4.32 1.48 13.95
N ARG A 62 3.03 1.54 13.60
CA ARG A 62 2.52 1.12 12.29
C ARG A 62 1.57 2.16 11.72
N HIS A 63 1.76 2.49 10.45
CA HIS A 63 0.90 3.39 9.68
C HIS A 63 0.58 2.76 8.33
N SER A 64 -0.63 2.95 7.85
CA SER A 64 -1.09 2.38 6.58
C SER A 64 -1.89 3.43 5.83
N ASP A 65 -1.37 3.85 4.68
CA ASP A 65 -2.03 4.80 3.78
C ASP A 65 -2.47 4.12 2.49
N VAL A 66 -3.60 4.58 1.95
CA VAL A 66 -4.13 4.08 0.68
C VAL A 66 -4.46 5.28 -0.21
N PHE A 67 -3.88 5.26 -1.41
CA PHE A 67 -4.11 6.24 -2.45
C PHE A 67 -4.75 5.58 -3.66
N SER A 68 -5.61 6.30 -4.35
CA SER A 68 -6.05 5.91 -5.69
C SER A 68 -4.98 6.30 -6.69
N ALA A 69 -4.54 5.37 -7.54
CA ALA A 69 -3.54 5.68 -8.57
C ALA A 69 -4.06 6.66 -9.63
N GLU A 70 -5.39 6.74 -9.78
CA GLU A 70 -6.07 7.64 -10.69
C GLU A 70 -7.00 8.60 -9.94
N GLN A 71 -7.07 9.85 -10.40
CA GLN A 71 -8.00 10.83 -9.88
C GLN A 71 -9.40 10.62 -10.48
N ARG A 72 -10.40 10.41 -9.62
CA ARG A 72 -11.81 10.28 -10.01
C ARG A 72 -12.70 11.19 -9.19
N LYS A 73 -13.90 11.46 -9.71
CA LYS A 73 -14.94 12.16 -8.93
C LYS A 73 -15.32 11.28 -7.72
N PRO A 74 -15.60 11.88 -6.55
CA PRO A 74 -16.14 11.14 -5.41
C PRO A 74 -17.37 10.34 -5.83
N SER A 75 -17.39 9.06 -5.51
CA SER A 75 -18.45 8.13 -5.90
C SER A 75 -18.80 7.24 -4.72
N ARG A 76 -20.09 6.89 -4.60
CA ARG A 76 -20.61 5.96 -3.61
C ARG A 76 -20.95 4.65 -4.31
N PHE A 77 -20.21 3.60 -3.97
CA PHE A 77 -20.53 2.23 -4.36
C PHE A 77 -21.46 1.68 -3.26
N THR A 78 -22.70 1.34 -3.63
CA THR A 78 -23.70 0.73 -2.71
C THR A 78 -23.86 -0.73 -3.07
#